data_AF-A0A371DUA2-F1
#
_entry.id   AF-A0A371DUA2-F1
#
_cell.length_a   1.000
_cell.length_b   1.000
_cell.length_c   1.000
_cell.angle_alpha   90.00
_cell.angle_beta   90.00
_cell.angle_gamma   90.00
#
_symmetry.space_group_name_H-M   'P 1'
#
loop_
_entity.id
_entity.type
_entity.pdbx_description
1 polymer ?
#
loop_
_entity_poly.entity_id
_entity_poly.type
_entity_poly.pdbx_seq_one_letter_code
_entity_poly.pdbx_strand_id
1 'polypeptide(L)'
;MNDVHLRRIAASPTVLARDLWPESIGRIASDTDDATTLPARRVVPGTVDELMGWLCVDSGSGNTTPVWVHPDVSEGRRLQLVLRLQGIVGTISLGPLGDWNGQAEGAPKAMQTMTLIGTHFADAFAPQVRALENIRDTVLHLLGRRGVEGGGDTGRIILKRRVFVKVSSATGDRAAGGVVLSEAEDPARRARRLQHMWRVERRVAASEADAAGVLTRLDPLKIKRGDLVDVAVAVQAVTMRTRAGRRTEVMFCPLHVVRLQTAARMKVGMLLYTWLHNGAYVPSIRCSSTNCTVLAIPMSILTKRRSWRLDLRMVRTRCSIESFWC
;
A
#
# COMPACT_ATOMS: atom_id res chain seq x y z
N MET A 1 -9.12 3.06 17.78
CA MET A 1 -9.49 3.02 16.35
C MET A 1 -10.77 2.22 16.32
N ASN A 2 -11.93 2.87 16.13
CA ASN A 2 -13.23 2.17 16.12
C ASN A 2 -13.12 0.99 15.17
N ASP A 3 -13.68 -0.16 15.56
CA ASP A 3 -13.61 -1.46 14.88
C ASP A 3 -13.90 -1.33 13.38
N VAL A 4 -12.88 -0.94 12.59
CA VAL A 4 -12.97 -0.91 11.15
C VAL A 4 -12.86 -2.36 10.78
N HIS A 5 -13.99 -2.94 10.39
CA HIS A 5 -14.03 -4.30 9.90
C HIS A 5 -13.16 -4.39 8.64
N LEU A 6 -11.90 -4.81 8.79
CA LEU A 6 -10.95 -4.93 7.69
C LEU A 6 -11.16 -6.27 6.98
N ARG A 7 -11.22 -6.23 5.64
CA ARG A 7 -11.30 -7.42 4.79
C ARG A 7 -9.95 -7.77 4.19
N ARG A 8 -9.72 -9.07 4.00
CA ARG A 8 -8.46 -9.63 3.52
C ARG A 8 -8.63 -10.37 2.22
N ILE A 9 -7.58 -10.33 1.41
CA ILE A 9 -7.55 -11.00 0.12
C ILE A 9 -6.98 -12.40 0.32
N ALA A 10 -7.73 -13.40 -0.10
CA ALA A 10 -7.29 -14.78 -0.17
C ALA A 10 -6.42 -14.99 -1.42
N ALA A 11 -5.33 -15.74 -1.27
CA ALA A 11 -4.56 -16.26 -2.40
C ALA A 11 -5.10 -17.63 -2.83
N SER A 12 -5.59 -18.41 -1.88
CA SER A 12 -6.31 -19.68 -2.06
C SER A 12 -7.39 -19.81 -0.97
N PRO A 13 -8.25 -20.84 -1.01
CA PRO A 13 -9.26 -21.06 0.04
C PRO A 13 -8.68 -21.18 1.46
N THR A 14 -7.41 -21.52 1.62
CA THR A 14 -6.76 -21.75 2.92
C THR A 14 -5.61 -20.79 3.23
N VAL A 15 -5.20 -19.95 2.27
CA VAL A 15 -4.03 -19.08 2.41
C VAL A 15 -4.41 -17.64 2.08
N LEU A 16 -4.10 -16.70 2.98
CA LEU A 16 -4.26 -15.27 2.71
C LEU A 16 -3.05 -14.76 1.93
N ALA A 17 -3.25 -13.76 1.07
CA ALA A 17 -2.15 -13.18 0.27
C ALA A 17 -0.98 -12.68 1.12
N ARG A 18 -1.26 -12.23 2.35
CA ARG A 18 -0.25 -11.79 3.32
C ARG A 18 0.66 -12.90 3.86
N ASP A 19 0.19 -14.15 3.80
CA ASP A 19 0.92 -15.30 4.35
C ASP A 19 1.99 -15.78 3.37
N LEU A 20 1.92 -15.31 2.13
CA LEU A 20 2.88 -15.59 1.07
C LEU A 20 4.09 -14.66 1.08
N TRP A 21 4.15 -13.67 1.99
CA TRP A 21 5.38 -12.90 2.19
C TRP A 21 6.42 -13.74 2.93
N PRO A 22 7.71 -13.67 2.54
CA PRO A 22 8.76 -14.49 3.13
C PRO A 22 8.93 -14.17 4.61
N GLU A 23 9.36 -15.16 5.40
CA GLU A 23 9.63 -15.01 6.84
C GLU A 23 8.45 -14.41 7.62
N SER A 24 7.22 -14.54 7.09
CA SER A 24 6.01 -13.96 7.68
C SER A 24 6.07 -12.44 7.89
N ILE A 25 6.90 -11.71 7.14
CA ILE A 25 7.04 -10.24 7.28
C ILE A 25 5.76 -9.46 6.93
N GLY A 26 4.79 -10.13 6.28
CA GLY A 26 3.45 -9.62 6.03
C GLY A 26 2.51 -9.71 7.24
N ARG A 27 2.86 -10.40 8.32
CA ARG A 27 2.01 -10.51 9.52
C ARG A 27 2.38 -9.42 10.54
N ILE A 28 1.36 -8.75 11.06
CA ILE A 28 1.50 -7.93 12.28
C ILE A 28 1.40 -8.89 13.46
N ALA A 29 2.22 -8.74 14.50
CA ALA A 29 2.25 -9.74 15.59
C ALA A 29 0.90 -9.92 16.32
N SER A 30 0.07 -8.86 16.36
CA SER A 30 -1.28 -8.92 16.93
C SER A 30 -2.32 -9.62 16.04
N ASP A 31 -1.92 -10.07 14.85
CA ASP A 31 -2.80 -10.60 13.84
C ASP A 31 -2.80 -12.12 13.84
N THR A 32 -3.73 -12.70 14.59
CA THR A 32 -3.87 -14.15 14.80
C THR A 32 -4.90 -14.81 13.88
N ASP A 33 -5.48 -14.04 12.97
CA ASP A 33 -6.50 -14.52 12.06
C ASP A 33 -5.89 -15.40 10.96
N ASP A 34 -6.62 -16.41 10.50
CA ASP A 34 -6.25 -17.25 9.37
C ASP A 34 -7.43 -17.36 8.38
N ALA A 35 -7.18 -17.82 7.15
CA ALA A 35 -8.22 -17.91 6.12
C ALA A 35 -9.42 -18.78 6.56
N THR A 36 -9.16 -19.82 7.35
CA THR A 36 -10.15 -20.77 7.83
C THR A 36 -10.90 -20.30 9.08
N THR A 37 -10.32 -19.37 9.84
CA THR A 37 -10.91 -18.85 11.09
C THR A 37 -11.67 -17.54 10.86
N LEU A 38 -11.35 -16.82 9.78
CA LEU A 38 -12.05 -15.60 9.40
C LEU A 38 -13.48 -15.92 8.93
N PRO A 39 -14.48 -15.13 9.36
CA PRO A 39 -15.82 -15.25 8.80
C PRO A 39 -15.78 -14.86 7.30
N ALA A 40 -16.60 -15.52 6.47
CA ALA A 40 -16.62 -15.30 5.02
C ALA A 40 -16.77 -13.81 4.63
N ARG A 41 -17.53 -13.02 5.40
CA ARG A 41 -17.67 -11.56 5.19
C ARG A 41 -16.37 -10.74 5.32
N ARG A 42 -15.31 -11.33 5.91
CA ARG A 42 -13.99 -10.72 6.07
C ARG A 42 -12.97 -11.19 5.03
N VAL A 43 -13.35 -12.15 4.18
CA VAL A 43 -12.52 -12.64 3.07
C VAL A 43 -13.11 -12.12 1.76
N VAL A 44 -12.27 -11.52 0.92
CA VAL A 44 -12.70 -11.03 -0.40
C VAL A 44 -12.91 -12.22 -1.32
N PRO A 45 -14.10 -12.36 -1.95
CA PRO A 45 -14.35 -13.42 -2.92
C PRO A 45 -13.40 -13.35 -4.12
N GLY A 46 -13.09 -14.52 -4.68
CA GLY A 46 -12.06 -14.66 -5.72
C GLY A 46 -12.58 -14.36 -7.13
N THR A 47 -13.90 -14.44 -7.34
CA THR A 47 -14.53 -14.33 -8.66
C THR A 47 -15.48 -13.13 -8.74
N VAL A 48 -15.74 -12.66 -9.96
CA VAL A 48 -16.68 -11.55 -10.22
C VAL A 48 -18.10 -11.93 -9.82
N ASP A 49 -18.53 -13.16 -10.10
CA ASP A 49 -19.89 -13.62 -9.80
C ASP A 49 -20.16 -13.65 -8.29
N GLU A 50 -19.23 -14.15 -7.48
CA GLU A 50 -19.34 -14.10 -6.03
C GLU A 50 -19.32 -12.65 -5.51
N LEU A 51 -18.52 -11.77 -6.12
CA LEU A 51 -18.47 -10.36 -5.75
C LEU A 51 -19.79 -9.63 -6.02
N MET A 52 -20.58 -10.02 -7.02
CA MET A 52 -21.90 -9.42 -7.29
C MET A 52 -22.87 -9.62 -6.13
N GLY A 53 -22.87 -10.81 -5.50
CA GLY A 53 -23.66 -11.09 -4.30
C GLY A 53 -23.06 -10.52 -3.02
N TRP A 54 -21.76 -10.20 -3.03
CA TRP A 54 -21.01 -9.74 -1.87
C TRP A 54 -20.94 -8.21 -1.74
N LEU A 55 -21.03 -7.49 -2.85
CA LEU A 55 -20.94 -6.02 -2.91
C LEU A 55 -22.30 -5.38 -3.14
N CYS A 56 -22.46 -4.15 -2.64
CA CYS A 56 -23.50 -3.25 -3.10
C CYS A 56 -22.97 -1.83 -3.26
N VAL A 57 -23.58 -1.10 -4.20
CA VAL A 57 -23.15 0.24 -4.60
C VAL A 57 -24.38 1.14 -4.62
N ASP A 58 -24.37 2.20 -3.81
CA ASP A 58 -25.48 3.15 -3.77
C ASP A 58 -25.40 4.11 -4.96
N SER A 59 -26.39 4.09 -5.87
CA SER A 59 -26.47 5.01 -7.01
C SER A 59 -26.90 6.44 -6.60
N GLY A 60 -26.32 6.97 -5.53
CA GLY A 60 -26.65 8.29 -4.99
C GLY A 60 -26.38 9.44 -5.98
N SER A 61 -26.92 10.61 -5.69
CA SER A 61 -26.86 11.82 -6.55
C SER A 61 -25.48 12.52 -6.58
N GLY A 62 -24.48 11.97 -5.89
CA GLY A 62 -23.14 12.54 -5.78
C GLY A 62 -22.20 12.18 -6.92
N ASN A 63 -21.05 12.87 -6.98
CA ASN A 63 -19.95 12.50 -7.86
C ASN A 63 -19.08 11.37 -7.27
N THR A 64 -19.25 11.05 -5.99
CA THR A 64 -18.52 9.99 -5.30
C THR A 64 -19.54 9.05 -4.66
N THR A 65 -19.41 7.78 -4.97
CA THR A 65 -20.25 6.71 -4.47
C THR A 65 -19.38 5.76 -3.64
N PRO A 66 -19.63 5.60 -2.33
CA PRO A 66 -18.97 4.58 -1.53
C PRO A 66 -19.41 3.18 -1.97
N VAL A 67 -18.50 2.22 -1.85
CA VAL A 67 -18.80 0.79 -2.06
C VAL A 67 -18.97 0.13 -0.69
N TRP A 68 -19.99 -0.72 -0.58
CA TRP A 68 -20.35 -1.39 0.66
C TRP A 68 -20.33 -2.91 0.48
N VAL A 69 -20.26 -3.62 1.59
CA VAL A 69 -20.58 -5.06 1.65
C VAL A 69 -22.09 -5.22 1.71
N HIS A 70 -22.61 -6.18 0.94
CA HIS A 70 -24.03 -6.47 0.84
C HIS A 70 -24.59 -6.84 2.23
N PRO A 71 -25.75 -6.29 2.65
CA PRO A 71 -26.34 -6.56 3.97
C PRO A 71 -26.53 -8.04 4.28
N ASP A 72 -26.87 -8.86 3.28
CA ASP A 72 -27.05 -10.31 3.47
C ASP A 72 -25.77 -11.00 3.94
N VAL A 73 -24.61 -10.45 3.57
CA VAL A 73 -23.30 -10.94 4.00
C VAL A 73 -22.89 -10.33 5.35
N SER A 74 -23.41 -9.15 5.68
CA SER A 74 -23.07 -8.40 6.90
C SER A 74 -24.21 -8.32 7.91
N GLU A 75 -25.03 -9.37 8.01
CA GLU A 75 -26.06 -9.54 9.05
C GLU A 75 -27.04 -8.34 9.10
N GLY A 76 -27.46 -7.86 7.93
CA GLY A 76 -28.37 -6.72 7.77
C GLY A 76 -27.71 -5.35 7.90
N ARG A 77 -26.41 -5.27 8.22
CA ARG A 77 -25.70 -3.98 8.40
C ARG A 77 -25.04 -3.55 7.10
N ARG A 78 -25.12 -2.26 6.76
CA ARG A 78 -24.31 -1.69 5.67
C ARG A 78 -22.92 -1.37 6.19
N LEU A 79 -21.91 -2.10 5.71
CA LEU A 79 -20.52 -1.91 6.12
C LEU A 79 -19.70 -1.41 4.95
N GLN A 80 -18.97 -0.31 5.13
CA GLN A 80 -18.13 0.22 4.05
C GLN A 80 -17.06 -0.81 3.70
N LEU A 81 -16.83 -1.02 2.39
CA LEU A 81 -15.78 -1.92 1.94
C LEU A 81 -14.42 -1.30 2.25
N VAL A 82 -13.71 -1.91 3.20
CA VAL A 82 -12.33 -1.58 3.53
C VAL A 82 -11.45 -2.83 3.39
N LEU A 83 -10.46 -2.73 2.52
CA LEU A 83 -9.52 -3.81 2.17
C LEU A 83 -8.19 -3.59 2.90
N ARG A 84 -7.47 -4.67 3.19
CA ARG A 84 -6.04 -4.63 3.54
C ARG A 84 -5.20 -5.08 2.37
N LEU A 85 -4.27 -4.23 1.98
CA LEU A 85 -3.37 -4.44 0.86
C LEU A 85 -1.93 -4.34 1.34
N GLN A 86 -1.07 -5.22 0.85
CA GLN A 86 0.34 -5.26 1.19
C GLN A 86 1.20 -5.13 -0.04
N GLY A 87 2.27 -4.37 0.07
CA GLY A 87 3.24 -4.21 -1.00
C GLY A 87 4.40 -3.32 -0.63
N ILE A 88 5.38 -3.28 -1.52
CA ILE A 88 6.54 -2.41 -1.38
C ILE A 88 6.18 -1.04 -1.97
N VAL A 89 6.48 0.04 -1.26
CA VAL A 89 6.21 1.39 -1.74
C VAL A 89 7.07 1.71 -2.96
N GLY A 90 6.44 1.91 -4.12
CA GLY A 90 7.09 2.35 -5.35
C GLY A 90 7.20 3.88 -5.42
N THR A 91 6.06 4.57 -5.45
CA THR A 91 5.97 6.04 -5.42
C THR A 91 4.99 6.48 -4.35
N ILE A 92 5.20 7.67 -3.76
CA ILE A 92 4.40 8.16 -2.65
C ILE A 92 4.24 9.68 -2.69
N SER A 93 3.01 10.13 -2.47
CA SER A 93 2.60 11.51 -2.24
C SER A 93 1.43 11.49 -1.27
N LEU A 94 1.74 11.39 0.03
CA LEU A 94 0.76 11.35 1.13
C LEU A 94 0.75 12.64 1.98
N GLY A 95 1.43 13.69 1.51
CA GLY A 95 1.38 15.00 2.17
C GLY A 95 -0.07 15.47 2.35
N PRO A 96 -0.41 16.23 3.40
CA PRO A 96 -1.79 16.63 3.70
C PRO A 96 -2.51 17.35 2.55
N LEU A 97 -1.75 17.99 1.67
CA LEU A 97 -2.25 18.71 0.49
C LEU A 97 -2.03 17.94 -0.83
N GLY A 98 -1.47 16.73 -0.79
CA GLY A 98 -1.19 15.91 -1.97
C GLY A 98 -0.31 16.63 -3.01
N ASP A 99 -0.69 16.52 -4.28
CA ASP A 99 -0.07 17.21 -5.42
C ASP A 99 -0.67 18.60 -5.73
N TRP A 100 -1.36 19.22 -4.76
CA TRP A 100 -1.99 20.53 -4.96
C TRP A 100 -0.95 21.65 -5.18
N ASN A 101 -1.13 22.43 -6.25
CA ASN A 101 -0.23 23.53 -6.60
C ASN A 101 -0.52 24.86 -5.87
N GLY A 102 -1.51 24.90 -4.98
CA GLY A 102 -1.91 26.09 -4.24
C GLY A 102 -2.95 26.98 -4.93
N GLN A 103 -3.43 26.62 -6.11
CA GLN A 103 -4.45 27.37 -6.86
C GLN A 103 -5.86 26.80 -6.65
N ALA A 104 -6.89 27.65 -6.63
CA ALA A 104 -8.27 27.24 -6.36
C ALA A 104 -8.80 26.25 -7.40
N GLU A 105 -8.43 26.43 -8.67
CA GLU A 105 -8.83 25.59 -9.80
C GLU A 105 -8.19 24.19 -9.75
N GLY A 106 -7.06 24.07 -9.03
CA GLY A 106 -6.35 22.82 -8.81
C GLY A 106 -6.93 21.97 -7.68
N ALA A 107 -7.65 22.57 -6.73
CA ALA A 107 -8.17 21.87 -5.55
C ALA A 107 -9.04 20.63 -5.87
N PRO A 108 -9.99 20.67 -6.83
CA PRO A 108 -10.81 19.50 -7.17
C PRO A 108 -10.02 18.33 -7.75
N LYS A 109 -8.83 18.60 -8.29
CA LYS A 109 -7.94 17.64 -8.97
C LYS A 109 -6.81 17.15 -8.07
N ALA A 110 -6.60 17.78 -6.92
CA ALA A 110 -5.51 17.43 -6.05
C ALA A 110 -5.70 16.03 -5.45
N MET A 111 -4.69 15.20 -5.60
CA MET A 111 -4.66 13.80 -5.20
C MET A 111 -3.51 13.53 -4.24
N GLN A 112 -3.79 12.69 -3.26
CA GLN A 112 -2.79 11.87 -2.60
C GLN A 112 -2.66 10.57 -3.39
N THR A 113 -1.44 10.16 -3.65
CA THR A 113 -1.16 8.95 -4.44
C THR A 113 -0.13 8.09 -3.75
N MET A 114 -0.30 6.78 -3.80
CA MET A 114 0.69 5.79 -3.40
C MET A 114 0.65 4.65 -4.39
N THR A 115 1.82 4.19 -4.84
CA THR A 115 1.92 3.00 -5.69
C THR A 115 2.58 1.91 -4.90
N LEU A 116 1.95 0.73 -4.84
CA LEU A 116 2.54 -0.49 -4.31
C LEU A 116 3.02 -1.35 -5.47
N ILE A 117 4.19 -1.99 -5.28
CA ILE A 117 4.80 -2.91 -6.23
C ILE A 117 5.11 -4.24 -5.52
N GLY A 118 5.16 -5.32 -6.31
CA GLY A 118 5.46 -6.67 -5.82
C GLY A 118 6.49 -7.41 -6.67
N THR A 119 7.39 -6.70 -7.35
CA THR A 119 8.30 -7.26 -8.38
C THR A 119 9.10 -8.49 -7.93
N HIS A 120 9.46 -8.58 -6.64
CA HIS A 120 10.23 -9.70 -6.09
C HIS A 120 9.39 -10.72 -5.33
N PHE A 121 8.08 -10.47 -5.17
CA PHE A 121 7.16 -11.25 -4.35
C PHE A 121 5.82 -11.40 -5.07
N ALA A 122 5.88 -11.87 -6.32
CA ALA A 122 4.72 -11.97 -7.20
C ALA A 122 3.62 -12.85 -6.61
N ASP A 123 3.97 -13.92 -5.91
CA ASP A 123 2.99 -14.85 -5.32
C ASP A 123 2.11 -14.17 -4.26
N ALA A 124 2.69 -13.30 -3.43
CA ALA A 124 1.96 -12.54 -2.43
C ALA A 124 1.19 -11.35 -3.04
N PHE A 125 1.70 -10.77 -4.12
CA PHE A 125 1.18 -9.54 -4.69
C PHE A 125 0.10 -9.76 -5.77
N ALA A 126 0.26 -10.77 -6.62
CA ALA A 126 -0.63 -11.03 -7.74
C ALA A 126 -2.09 -11.34 -7.33
N PRO A 127 -2.37 -12.11 -6.26
CA PRO A 127 -3.75 -12.29 -5.79
C PRO A 127 -4.43 -10.98 -5.43
N GLN A 128 -3.66 -10.02 -4.89
CA GLN A 128 -4.18 -8.71 -4.54
C GLN A 128 -4.53 -7.89 -5.78
N VAL A 129 -3.66 -7.89 -6.80
CA VAL A 129 -3.94 -7.22 -8.09
C VAL A 129 -5.21 -7.77 -8.72
N ARG A 130 -5.32 -9.11 -8.83
CA ARG A 130 -6.52 -9.78 -9.40
C ARG A 130 -7.79 -9.43 -8.64
N ALA A 131 -7.75 -9.45 -7.31
CA ALA A 131 -8.91 -9.10 -6.50
C ALA A 131 -9.35 -7.64 -6.71
N LEU A 132 -8.41 -6.69 -6.86
CA LEU A 132 -8.75 -5.30 -7.14
C LEU A 132 -9.32 -5.10 -8.55
N GLU A 133 -8.87 -5.86 -9.54
CA GLU A 133 -9.45 -5.89 -10.88
C GLU A 133 -10.88 -6.40 -10.84
N ASN A 134 -11.11 -7.55 -10.21
CA ASN A 134 -12.45 -8.12 -10.06
C ASN A 134 -13.39 -7.16 -9.31
N ILE A 135 -12.93 -6.49 -8.25
CA ILE A 135 -13.71 -5.47 -7.53
C ILE A 135 -14.03 -4.29 -8.45
N ARG A 136 -13.07 -3.82 -9.24
CA ARG A 136 -13.29 -2.71 -10.18
C ARG A 136 -14.38 -3.06 -11.19
N ASP A 137 -14.28 -4.25 -11.79
CA ASP A 137 -15.21 -4.70 -12.82
C ASP A 137 -16.60 -4.91 -12.24
N THR A 138 -16.69 -5.54 -11.07
CA THR A 138 -17.96 -5.73 -10.34
C THR A 138 -18.61 -4.38 -10.01
N VAL A 139 -17.86 -3.41 -9.47
CA VAL A 139 -18.40 -2.09 -9.11
C VAL A 139 -18.89 -1.33 -10.36
N LEU A 140 -18.15 -1.39 -11.47
CA LEU A 140 -18.58 -0.75 -12.72
C LEU A 140 -19.83 -1.42 -13.29
N HIS A 141 -19.90 -2.74 -13.24
CA HIS A 141 -21.07 -3.51 -13.67
C HIS A 141 -22.31 -3.18 -12.84
N LEU A 142 -22.19 -3.15 -11.50
CA LEU A 142 -23.27 -2.76 -10.59
C LEU A 142 -23.78 -1.32 -10.82
N LEU A 143 -22.93 -0.45 -11.37
CA LEU A 143 -23.29 0.92 -11.78
C LEU A 143 -23.86 1.03 -13.20
N GLY A 144 -24.05 -0.10 -13.90
CA GLY A 144 -24.49 -0.14 -15.30
C GLY A 144 -23.49 0.54 -16.24
N ARG A 145 -22.20 0.54 -15.89
CA ARG A 145 -21.13 1.12 -16.71
C ARG A 145 -20.37 -0.01 -17.39
N ARG A 146 -20.07 0.18 -18.68
CA ARG A 146 -19.10 -0.69 -19.36
C ARG A 146 -17.74 -0.50 -18.69
N GLY A 147 -17.05 -1.60 -18.43
CA GLY A 147 -15.67 -1.58 -17.97
C GLY A 147 -14.87 -0.64 -18.87
N VAL A 148 -14.25 0.37 -18.29
CA VAL A 148 -13.20 1.08 -19.03
C VAL A 148 -12.10 0.03 -19.17
N GLU A 149 -11.69 -0.28 -20.41
CA GLU A 149 -10.45 -0.99 -20.68
C GLU A 149 -9.33 -0.16 -20.07
N GLY A 150 -9.08 -0.38 -18.78
CA GLY A 150 -7.91 0.14 -18.12
C GLY A 150 -6.78 -0.56 -18.84
N GLY A 151 -5.92 0.19 -19.51
CA GLY A 151 -4.57 -0.25 -19.83
C GLY A 151 -3.85 -0.51 -18.52
N GLY A 152 -4.22 -1.61 -17.87
CA GLY A 152 -3.85 -1.99 -16.53
C GLY A 152 -2.35 -2.09 -16.55
N ASP A 153 -1.72 -1.22 -15.76
CA ASP A 153 -0.29 -1.33 -15.53
C ASP A 153 -0.08 -2.61 -14.73
N THR A 154 0.18 -3.68 -15.48
CA THR A 154 0.21 -5.06 -15.01
C THR A 154 1.33 -5.16 -13.98
N GLY A 155 0.95 -5.37 -12.72
CA GLY A 155 1.91 -5.57 -11.62
C GLY A 155 2.11 -4.40 -10.67
N ARG A 156 1.29 -3.34 -10.73
CA ARG A 156 1.27 -2.30 -9.68
C ARG A 156 -0.13 -1.99 -9.17
N ILE A 157 -0.23 -1.71 -7.88
CA ILE A 157 -1.46 -1.25 -7.25
C ILE A 157 -1.34 0.26 -7.04
N ILE A 158 -2.21 1.02 -7.69
CA ILE A 158 -2.25 2.48 -7.55
C ILE A 158 -3.37 2.86 -6.59
N LEU A 159 -2.98 3.43 -5.46
CA LEU A 159 -3.86 3.98 -4.45
C LEU A 159 -3.97 5.48 -4.67
N LYS A 160 -5.19 5.99 -4.76
CA LYS A 160 -5.46 7.41 -5.02
C LYS A 160 -6.59 7.90 -4.14
N ARG A 161 -6.47 9.11 -3.64
CA ARG A 161 -7.51 9.78 -2.87
C ARG A 161 -7.53 11.27 -3.15
N ARG A 162 -8.72 11.84 -3.32
CA ARG A 162 -8.89 13.28 -3.43
C ARG A 162 -8.56 13.95 -2.09
N VAL A 163 -7.76 15.01 -2.17
CA VAL A 163 -7.39 15.81 -0.99
C VAL A 163 -8.58 16.64 -0.53
N PHE A 164 -9.20 17.35 -1.48
CA PHE A 164 -10.27 18.30 -1.19
C PHE A 164 -11.64 17.74 -1.55
N VAL A 165 -12.61 18.06 -0.70
CA VAL A 165 -14.04 17.83 -0.93
C VAL A 165 -14.73 19.18 -0.99
N LYS A 166 -15.69 19.31 -1.91
CA LYS A 166 -16.48 20.53 -2.07
C LYS A 166 -17.36 20.73 -0.84
N VAL A 167 -17.34 21.92 -0.26
CA VAL A 167 -18.29 22.31 0.79
C VAL A 167 -19.66 22.47 0.14
N SER A 168 -20.62 21.63 0.55
CA SER A 168 -22.02 21.76 0.10
C SER A 168 -22.73 22.80 0.97
N SER A 169 -23.42 23.76 0.34
CA SER A 169 -24.29 24.70 1.04
C SER A 169 -25.67 24.14 1.35
N ALA A 170 -26.08 23.09 0.63
CA ALA A 170 -27.46 22.57 0.64
C ALA A 170 -27.75 21.68 1.86
N THR A 171 -26.74 20.98 2.34
CA THR A 171 -26.83 20.16 3.54
C THR A 171 -26.24 21.03 4.64
N GLY A 172 -26.89 21.16 5.81
CA GLY A 172 -26.38 21.88 7.00
C GLY A 172 -25.09 21.28 7.60
N ASP A 173 -24.26 20.66 6.77
CA ASP A 173 -23.05 19.89 6.99
C ASP A 173 -21.84 20.75 7.38
N ARG A 174 -22.12 21.94 7.93
CA ARG A 174 -21.16 22.72 8.72
C ARG A 174 -20.63 21.90 9.91
N ALA A 175 -21.35 20.85 10.33
CA ALA A 175 -20.95 19.93 11.39
C ALA A 175 -19.95 18.84 10.96
N ALA A 176 -19.81 18.51 9.68
CA ALA A 176 -18.78 17.57 9.23
C ALA A 176 -17.40 18.27 9.27
N GLY A 177 -16.78 18.27 10.44
CA GLY A 177 -15.50 18.92 10.70
C GLY A 177 -14.43 18.44 9.71
N GLY A 178 -13.95 19.35 8.87
CA GLY A 178 -12.76 19.11 8.07
C GLY A 178 -11.51 19.00 8.96
N VAL A 179 -10.43 18.51 8.39
CA VAL A 179 -9.13 18.50 9.06
C VAL A 179 -8.63 19.93 9.21
N VAL A 180 -8.34 20.33 10.45
CA VAL A 180 -7.60 21.56 10.72
C VAL A 180 -6.13 21.32 10.42
N LEU A 181 -5.61 21.97 9.39
CA LEU A 181 -4.21 21.91 8.99
C LEU A 181 -3.35 22.76 9.93
N SER A 182 -2.17 22.25 10.30
CA SER A 182 -1.20 23.02 11.07
C SER A 182 -0.44 24.02 10.19
N GLU A 183 0.27 24.97 10.80
CA GLU A 183 1.12 25.90 10.06
C GLU A 183 2.29 25.20 9.35
N ALA A 184 2.73 24.05 9.83
CA ALA A 184 3.74 23.25 9.15
C ALA A 184 3.19 22.58 7.88
N GLU A 185 1.90 22.25 7.86
CA GLU A 185 1.24 21.59 6.72
C GLU A 185 0.74 22.59 5.66
N ASP A 186 0.35 23.80 6.06
CA ASP A 186 -0.08 24.90 5.17
C ASP A 186 0.56 26.23 5.59
N PRO A 187 1.89 26.40 5.43
CA PRO A 187 2.62 27.58 5.93
C PRO A 187 2.16 28.88 5.26
N ALA A 188 1.81 28.82 3.98
CA ALA A 188 1.28 29.96 3.25
C ALA A 188 -0.23 30.21 3.50
N ARG A 189 -0.87 29.37 4.33
CA ARG A 189 -2.31 29.40 4.65
C ARG A 189 -3.20 29.41 3.40
N ARG A 190 -2.75 28.80 2.30
CA ARG A 190 -3.48 28.81 1.02
C ARG A 190 -4.70 27.91 1.09
N ALA A 191 -4.57 26.72 1.67
CA ALA A 191 -5.70 25.81 1.85
C ALA A 191 -6.73 26.42 2.80
N ARG A 192 -6.27 27.10 3.86
CA ARG A 192 -7.14 27.84 4.79
C ARG A 192 -7.99 28.91 4.10
N ARG A 193 -7.46 29.62 3.10
CA ARG A 193 -8.25 30.63 2.34
C ARG A 193 -9.40 30.02 1.56
N LEU A 194 -9.26 28.78 1.09
CA LEU A 194 -10.25 28.06 0.29
C LEU A 194 -11.21 27.18 1.10
N GLN A 195 -11.04 27.10 2.43
CA GLN A 195 -11.80 26.19 3.30
C GLN A 195 -13.33 26.35 3.20
N HIS A 196 -13.81 27.52 2.77
CA HIS A 196 -15.23 27.81 2.58
C HIS A 196 -15.81 27.20 1.30
N MET A 197 -14.97 26.86 0.32
CA MET A 197 -15.34 26.19 -0.94
C MET A 197 -14.89 24.73 -0.97
N TRP A 198 -13.71 24.46 -0.43
CA TRP A 198 -12.98 23.20 -0.50
C TRP A 198 -12.33 22.91 0.83
N ARG A 199 -12.66 21.77 1.44
CA ARG A 199 -12.06 21.35 2.72
C ARG A 199 -11.29 20.05 2.56
N VAL A 200 -10.21 19.90 3.33
CA VAL A 200 -9.54 18.60 3.49
C VAL A 200 -10.39 17.74 4.41
N GLU A 201 -10.94 16.66 3.90
CA GLU A 201 -11.90 15.85 4.66
C GLU A 201 -11.24 15.02 5.77
N ARG A 202 -10.10 14.38 5.46
CA ARG A 202 -9.43 13.44 6.39
C ARG A 202 -7.95 13.30 6.05
N ARG A 203 -7.09 13.07 7.05
CA ARG A 203 -5.66 12.72 6.85
C ARG A 203 -5.51 11.22 6.60
N VAL A 204 -4.56 10.81 5.76
CA VAL A 204 -4.13 9.41 5.74
C VAL A 204 -3.36 9.16 7.03
N ALA A 205 -3.86 8.25 7.87
CA ALA A 205 -3.14 7.88 9.08
C ALA A 205 -1.88 7.09 8.70
N ALA A 206 -0.84 7.18 9.52
CA ALA A 206 0.33 6.31 9.38
C ALA A 206 0.77 5.76 10.75
N SER A 207 1.26 4.53 10.72
CA SER A 207 1.83 3.83 11.87
C SER A 207 3.06 3.03 11.46
N GLU A 208 3.85 2.64 12.44
CA GLU A 208 4.94 1.67 12.29
C GLU A 208 4.73 0.53 13.28
N ALA A 209 4.90 -0.70 12.79
CA ALA A 209 4.95 -1.89 13.63
C ALA A 209 6.37 -2.06 14.16
N ASP A 210 6.53 -2.14 15.47
CA ASP A 210 7.81 -2.51 16.07
C ASP A 210 8.05 -4.04 16.00
N ALA A 211 9.18 -4.50 16.55
CA ALA A 211 9.51 -5.93 16.56
C ALA A 211 8.56 -6.78 17.43
N ALA A 212 7.85 -6.15 18.38
CA ALA A 212 6.81 -6.81 19.18
C ALA A 212 5.42 -6.74 18.50
N GLY A 213 5.32 -6.09 17.33
CA GLY A 213 4.08 -5.83 16.60
C GLY A 213 3.17 -4.79 17.23
N VAL A 214 3.67 -3.99 18.17
CA VAL A 214 2.95 -2.83 18.70
C VAL A 214 2.98 -1.72 17.65
N LEU A 215 1.80 -1.17 17.36
CA LEU A 215 1.65 -0.10 16.39
C LEU A 215 1.87 1.25 17.06
N THR A 216 2.90 1.96 16.62
CA THR A 216 3.18 3.34 17.05
C THR A 216 2.74 4.32 15.96
N ARG A 217 2.27 5.51 16.35
CA ARG A 217 1.87 6.55 15.38
C ARG A 217 3.10 7.07 14.63
N LEU A 218 2.99 7.14 13.31
CA LEU A 218 4.04 7.63 12.43
C LEU A 218 3.51 8.85 11.65
N ASP A 219 4.40 9.78 11.31
CA ASP A 219 4.10 10.80 10.32
C ASP A 219 4.05 10.15 8.91
N PRO A 220 2.98 10.33 8.11
CA PRO A 220 2.90 9.79 6.76
C PRO A 220 4.11 10.14 5.86
N LEU A 221 4.78 11.28 6.10
CA LEU A 221 5.98 11.69 5.37
C LEU A 221 7.23 10.84 5.69
N LYS A 222 7.20 10.04 6.77
CA LYS A 222 8.29 9.12 7.13
C LYS A 222 8.22 7.78 6.38
N ILE A 223 7.12 7.49 5.67
CA ILE A 223 7.03 6.35 4.77
C ILE A 223 7.85 6.64 3.51
N LYS A 224 8.78 5.74 3.18
CA LYS A 224 9.72 5.92 2.06
C LYS A 224 9.52 4.88 0.97
N ARG A 225 9.99 5.19 -0.22
CA ARG A 225 10.13 4.22 -1.31
C ARG A 225 10.97 3.02 -0.84
N GLY A 226 10.48 1.82 -1.12
CA GLY A 226 11.10 0.56 -0.71
C GLY A 226 10.61 0.01 0.63
N ASP A 227 9.88 0.78 1.43
CA ASP A 227 9.26 0.26 2.66
C ASP A 227 8.20 -0.80 2.30
N LEU A 228 8.14 -1.88 3.07
CA LEU A 228 7.00 -2.82 3.02
C LEU A 228 5.90 -2.25 3.91
N VAL A 229 4.72 -2.09 3.34
CA VAL A 229 3.56 -1.51 4.03
C VAL A 229 2.34 -2.41 3.94
N ASP A 230 1.51 -2.35 4.97
CA ASP A 230 0.12 -2.79 4.97
C ASP A 230 -0.79 -1.57 4.96
N VAL A 231 -1.74 -1.52 4.03
CA VAL A 231 -2.57 -0.35 3.77
C VAL A 231 -4.03 -0.73 3.89
N ALA A 232 -4.75 -0.06 4.79
CA ALA A 232 -6.20 -0.10 4.84
C ALA A 232 -6.76 0.86 3.77
N VAL A 233 -7.62 0.35 2.89
CA VAL A 233 -8.07 1.06 1.69
C VAL A 233 -9.59 0.98 1.57
N ALA A 234 -10.25 2.14 1.47
CA ALA A 234 -11.65 2.22 1.11
C ALA A 234 -11.83 2.20 -0.41
N VAL A 235 -12.92 1.61 -0.88
CA VAL A 235 -13.28 1.61 -2.30
C VAL A 235 -14.34 2.67 -2.58
N GLN A 236 -14.11 3.51 -3.59
CA GLN A 236 -15.03 4.58 -3.99
C GLN A 236 -15.15 4.63 -5.51
N ALA A 237 -16.37 4.71 -6.04
CA ALA A 237 -16.61 5.01 -7.44
C ALA A 237 -16.78 6.51 -7.64
N VAL A 238 -15.95 7.12 -8.49
CA VAL A 238 -15.94 8.56 -8.74
C VAL A 238 -16.39 8.83 -10.17
N THR A 239 -17.53 9.48 -10.32
CA THR A 239 -18.09 9.89 -11.61
C THR A 239 -17.69 11.33 -11.93
N MET A 240 -17.08 11.52 -13.10
CA MET A 240 -16.60 12.78 -13.62
C MET A 240 -17.31 13.12 -14.92
N ARG A 241 -17.62 14.40 -15.14
CA ARG A 241 -18.06 14.89 -16.44
C ARG A 241 -16.84 15.19 -17.30
N THR A 242 -16.79 14.59 -18.48
CA THR A 242 -15.78 14.81 -19.52
C THR A 242 -16.47 15.37 -20.75
N ARG A 243 -15.69 15.88 -21.72
CA ARG A 243 -16.24 16.34 -23.01
C ARG A 243 -16.96 15.21 -23.77
N ALA A 244 -16.55 13.96 -23.58
CA ALA A 244 -17.12 12.77 -24.21
C ALA A 244 -18.27 12.13 -23.39
N GLY A 245 -18.76 12.80 -22.33
CA GLY A 245 -19.81 12.28 -21.47
C GLY A 245 -19.34 11.97 -20.05
N ARG A 246 -20.03 11.07 -19.35
CA ARG A 246 -19.70 10.72 -17.95
C ARG A 246 -18.69 9.57 -17.93
N ARG A 247 -17.60 9.75 -17.18
CA ARG A 247 -16.59 8.71 -16.91
C ARG A 247 -16.63 8.37 -15.44
N THR A 248 -16.76 7.09 -15.12
CA THR A 248 -16.67 6.59 -13.73
C THR A 248 -15.34 5.87 -13.54
N GLU A 249 -14.59 6.22 -12.51
CA GLU A 249 -13.34 5.59 -12.11
C GLU A 249 -13.51 5.00 -10.70
N VAL A 250 -13.15 3.72 -10.52
CA VAL A 250 -13.10 3.11 -9.18
C VAL A 250 -11.74 3.41 -8.56
N MET A 251 -11.76 4.17 -7.48
CA MET A 251 -10.60 4.59 -6.71
C MET A 251 -10.43 3.74 -5.46
N PHE A 252 -9.18 3.39 -5.19
CA PHE A 252 -8.73 2.71 -3.99
C PHE A 252 -8.08 3.76 -3.07
N CYS A 253 -8.88 4.26 -2.13
CA CYS A 253 -8.54 5.40 -1.27
C CYS A 253 -7.81 4.94 0.00
N PRO A 254 -6.52 5.25 0.17
CA PRO A 254 -5.79 4.87 1.39
C PRO A 254 -6.37 5.60 2.60
N LEU A 255 -6.61 4.85 3.67
CA LEU A 255 -7.10 5.34 4.96
C LEU A 255 -6.00 5.36 6.01
N HIS A 256 -5.25 4.25 6.11
CA HIS A 256 -4.18 4.06 7.09
C HIS A 256 -3.06 3.22 6.46
N VAL A 257 -1.83 3.68 6.60
CA VAL A 257 -0.63 2.98 6.15
C VAL A 257 0.18 2.53 7.37
N VAL A 258 0.44 1.23 7.47
CA VAL A 258 1.30 0.65 8.51
C VAL A 258 2.61 0.23 7.86
N ARG A 259 3.73 0.80 8.29
CA ARG A 259 5.07 0.33 7.92
C ARG A 259 5.37 -0.97 8.66
N LEU A 260 5.55 -2.05 7.91
CA LEU A 260 5.93 -3.37 8.43
C LEU A 260 7.44 -3.54 8.45
N GLN A 261 8.12 -3.14 7.38
CA GLN A 261 9.58 -3.16 7.28
C GLN A 261 10.09 -1.92 6.56
N THR A 262 11.25 -1.43 6.99
CA THR A 262 11.94 -0.33 6.32
C THR A 262 12.61 -0.82 5.03
N ALA A 263 12.80 0.09 4.07
CA ALA A 263 13.50 -0.19 2.83
C ALA A 263 14.89 -0.79 3.04
N ALA A 264 15.59 -0.38 4.11
CA ALA A 264 16.91 -0.93 4.45
C ALA A 264 16.85 -2.42 4.78
N ARG A 265 15.86 -2.85 5.59
CA ARG A 265 15.65 -4.26 5.93
C ARG A 265 15.18 -5.06 4.71
N MET A 266 14.28 -4.49 3.91
CA MET A 266 13.81 -5.13 2.68
C MET A 266 14.94 -5.41 1.69
N LYS A 267 15.90 -4.51 1.54
CA LYS A 267 17.07 -4.74 0.67
C LYS A 267 17.90 -5.95 1.11
N VAL A 268 18.13 -6.13 2.41
CA VAL A 268 18.89 -7.27 2.94
C VAL A 268 18.13 -8.58 2.70
N GLY A 269 16.84 -8.61 3.03
CA GLY A 269 16.00 -9.80 2.80
C GLY A 269 15.90 -10.17 1.32
N MET A 270 15.80 -9.18 0.43
CA MET A 270 15.73 -9.40 -1.01
C MET A 270 17.00 -10.03 -1.58
N LEU A 271 18.18 -9.61 -1.11
CA LEU A 271 19.46 -10.21 -1.52
C LEU A 271 19.55 -11.69 -1.11
N LEU A 272 19.13 -12.00 0.13
CA LEU A 272 19.08 -13.37 0.64
C LEU A 272 18.07 -14.24 -0.13
N TYR A 273 16.87 -13.71 -0.35
CA TYR A 273 15.81 -14.42 -1.08
C TYR A 273 16.24 -14.76 -2.52
N THR A 274 16.83 -13.78 -3.22
CA THR A 274 17.38 -13.97 -4.57
C THR A 274 18.47 -15.02 -4.59
N TRP A 275 19.36 -15.02 -3.59
CA TRP A 275 20.46 -15.98 -3.48
C TRP A 275 19.96 -17.42 -3.27
N LEU A 276 18.93 -17.60 -2.43
CA LEU A 276 18.33 -18.91 -2.15
C LEU A 276 17.55 -19.49 -3.34
N HIS A 277 16.79 -18.65 -4.06
CA HIS A 277 15.87 -19.14 -5.11
C HIS A 277 16.52 -19.23 -6.49
N ASN A 278 17.51 -18.40 -6.79
CA ASN A 278 18.16 -18.39 -8.12
C ASN A 278 19.39 -19.30 -8.19
N GLY A 279 19.60 -20.21 -7.23
CA GLY A 279 20.58 -21.29 -7.31
C GLY A 279 21.95 -20.85 -7.84
N ALA A 280 22.77 -20.24 -6.99
CA ALA A 280 24.22 -20.06 -7.24
C ALA A 280 24.63 -19.25 -8.50
N TYR A 281 23.80 -18.35 -9.03
CA TYR A 281 24.35 -17.29 -9.89
C TYR A 281 25.08 -16.27 -9.03
N VAL A 282 26.33 -16.57 -8.68
CA VAL A 282 27.25 -15.58 -8.10
C VAL A 282 27.49 -14.55 -9.21
N PRO A 283 27.02 -13.29 -9.08
CA PRO A 283 27.39 -12.28 -10.04
C PRO A 283 28.92 -12.20 -10.04
N SER A 284 29.53 -12.49 -11.18
CA SER A 284 30.97 -12.30 -11.39
C SER A 284 31.25 -10.82 -11.15
N ILE A 285 31.71 -10.48 -9.95
CA ILE A 285 32.21 -9.14 -9.64
C ILE A 285 33.52 -9.01 -10.42
N ARG A 286 33.42 -8.54 -11.66
CA ARG A 286 34.59 -8.11 -12.42
C ARG A 286 35.10 -6.82 -11.74
N CYS A 287 36.07 -6.96 -10.84
CA CYS A 287 36.92 -5.84 -10.45
C CYS A 287 37.65 -5.37 -11.70
N SER A 288 37.42 -4.12 -12.12
CA SER A 288 38.10 -3.49 -13.26
C SER A 288 39.48 -2.95 -12.91
N SER A 289 39.97 -3.16 -11.68
CA SER A 289 41.35 -2.82 -11.31
C SER A 289 42.26 -4.02 -11.53
N THR A 290 43.32 -3.80 -12.31
CA THR A 290 44.33 -4.78 -12.73
C THR A 290 45.17 -5.38 -11.59
N ASN A 291 44.84 -5.12 -10.32
CA ASN A 291 45.60 -5.53 -9.14
C ASN A 291 44.72 -6.03 -7.97
N CYS A 292 43.51 -6.54 -8.21
CA CYS A 292 42.73 -7.20 -7.17
C CYS A 292 42.91 -8.72 -7.22
N THR A 293 43.77 -9.25 -6.37
CA THR A 293 43.86 -10.68 -6.08
C THR A 293 42.55 -11.13 -5.42
N VAL A 294 41.66 -11.75 -6.19
CA VAL A 294 40.40 -12.30 -5.67
C VAL A 294 40.73 -13.58 -4.90
N LEU A 295 40.70 -13.49 -3.57
CA LEU A 295 40.70 -14.68 -2.71
C LEU A 295 39.35 -15.38 -2.86
N ALA A 296 39.29 -16.32 -3.81
CA ALA A 296 38.24 -17.32 -3.84
C ALA A 296 38.40 -18.19 -2.59
N ILE A 297 37.48 -18.08 -1.65
CA ILE A 297 37.39 -19.02 -0.52
C ILE A 297 36.55 -20.20 -1.01
N PRO A 298 37.13 -21.37 -1.32
CA PRO A 298 36.36 -22.54 -1.69
C PRO A 298 35.51 -23.00 -0.49
N MET A 299 34.20 -23.12 -0.71
CA MET A 299 33.21 -23.48 0.31
C MET A 299 33.17 -25.00 0.61
N SER A 300 34.33 -25.66 0.62
CA SER A 300 34.45 -27.10 0.95
C SER A 300 34.86 -27.37 2.41
N ILE A 301 34.93 -26.34 3.28
CA ILE A 301 35.47 -26.46 4.65
C ILE A 301 34.43 -26.17 5.76
N LEU A 302 33.14 -26.48 5.54
CA LEU A 302 32.12 -26.29 6.59
C LEU A 302 31.32 -27.55 6.98
N THR A 303 31.94 -28.74 6.90
CA THR A 303 31.37 -29.99 7.45
C THR A 303 32.33 -30.82 8.31
N LYS A 304 33.35 -30.21 8.93
CA LYS A 304 34.11 -30.89 10.01
C LYS A 304 34.24 -30.01 11.25
N ARG A 305 33.43 -30.32 12.28
CA ARG A 305 33.63 -29.93 13.68
C ARG A 305 35.03 -30.41 14.13
N ARG A 306 36.02 -29.53 14.14
CA ARG A 306 37.17 -29.64 15.04
C ARG A 306 37.51 -28.26 15.61
N SER A 307 37.64 -28.25 16.94
CA SER A 307 38.07 -27.14 17.77
C SER A 307 39.39 -26.55 17.24
N TRP A 308 39.40 -25.25 16.97
CA TRP A 308 40.62 -24.48 16.77
C TRP A 308 40.62 -23.30 17.75
N ARG A 309 41.66 -23.24 18.58
CA ARG A 309 42.09 -22.00 19.25
C ARG A 309 42.63 -21.06 18.17
N LEU A 310 42.03 -19.90 18.03
CA LEU A 310 42.49 -18.84 17.13
C LEU A 310 43.45 -17.92 17.90
N ASP A 311 44.73 -17.98 17.52
CA ASP A 311 45.70 -16.93 17.79
C ASP A 311 45.42 -15.76 16.83
N LEU A 312 44.89 -14.66 17.36
CA LEU A 312 44.59 -13.44 16.61
C LEU A 312 45.88 -12.62 16.41
N ARG A 313 46.58 -12.82 15.28
CA ARG A 313 47.52 -11.82 14.76
C ARG A 313 46.76 -10.77 13.98
N MET A 314 46.67 -9.58 14.56
CA MET A 314 46.03 -8.40 14.01
C MET A 314 46.90 -7.80 12.89
N VAL A 315 46.56 -8.05 11.62
CA VAL A 315 47.15 -7.33 10.48
C VAL A 315 46.30 -6.07 10.24
N ARG A 316 46.85 -4.91 10.61
CA ARG A 316 46.27 -3.59 10.28
C ARG A 316 46.63 -3.24 8.84
N THR A 317 45.70 -3.42 7.91
CA THR A 317 45.73 -2.70 6.62
C THR A 317 44.81 -1.50 6.71
N ARG A 318 45.40 -0.29 6.68
CA ARG A 318 44.69 0.98 6.51
C ARG A 318 44.09 1.01 5.11
N CYS A 319 42.77 1.11 5.01
CA CYS A 319 42.07 1.44 3.77
C CYS A 319 41.48 2.85 3.96
N SER A 320 42.06 3.85 3.29
CA SER A 320 41.51 5.20 3.22
C SER A 320 40.37 5.22 2.21
N ILE A 321 39.16 5.53 2.68
CA ILE A 321 38.02 5.84 1.81
C ILE A 321 38.07 7.35 1.58
N GLU A 322 38.50 7.76 0.39
CA GLU A 322 38.24 9.10 -0.12
C GLU A 322 36.83 9.13 -0.71
N SER A 323 36.00 9.98 -0.13
CA SER A 323 34.64 10.27 -0.56
C SER A 323 34.65 11.30 -1.69
N PHE A 324 34.26 10.88 -2.90
CA PHE A 324 33.86 11.77 -3.99
C PHE A 324 32.33 11.85 -4.03
N TRP A 325 31.79 13.06 -3.85
CA TRP A 325 30.45 13.46 -4.26
C TRP A 325 30.58 14.74 -5.08
N CYS A 326 30.17 14.67 -6.35
CA CYS A 326 29.64 15.79 -7.11
C CYS A 326 28.13 15.57 -7.24
#